data_AF-A0A2E4LHZ8-F1
#
_entry.id   AF-A0A2E4LHZ8-F1
#
_cell.length_a   1.000
_cell.length_b   1.000
_cell.length_c   1.000
_cell.angle_alpha   90.00
_cell.angle_beta   90.00
_cell.angle_gamma   90.00
#
_symmetry.space_group_name_H-M   'P 1'
#
loop_
_entity.id
_entity.type
_entity.pdbx_description
1 polymer ?
#
loop_
_entity_poly.entity_id
_entity_poly.type
_entity_poly.pdbx_seq_one_letter_code
_entity_poly.pdbx_strand_id
1 'polypeptide(L)'
;MSCPRTQHLLKEYFSDELSMITKEKIEAHVAACEYCRAELSDILGAKKVLEGWQQQKVPHWDRGSELFRREYGKTDQHLTFWEKIRWQLMPTTASLLMLLLFLFNIQLSSDQDGFTVSFGPSAVSTFYLENELQILDEMQAAELEGAIRELEVRQDSQNMELLQAVIYQNQQDTLTSLERIYNLFEEQRLRDLEDMRIGYQQLMDSDYETLRSLRQLAQFVSYQEQGF
;
A
#
# COMPACT_ATOMS: atom_id res chain seq x y z
N MET A 1 36.68 72.30 7.81
CA MET A 1 36.00 71.77 9.01
C MET A 1 36.95 70.84 9.71
N SER A 2 36.95 70.87 11.05
CA SER A 2 37.99 70.25 11.88
C SER A 2 38.21 68.77 11.52
N CYS A 3 39.44 68.45 11.10
CA CYS A 3 39.88 67.10 10.74
C CYS A 3 39.93 66.06 11.89
N PRO A 4 39.96 66.38 13.21
CA PRO A 4 40.18 65.34 14.23
C PRO A 4 38.98 64.40 14.44
N ARG A 5 37.80 64.71 13.88
CA ARG A 5 36.62 63.85 14.00
C ARG A 5 36.63 62.66 13.03
N THR A 6 37.47 62.68 12.00
CA THR A 6 37.46 61.67 10.95
C THR A 6 38.18 60.38 11.34
N GLN A 7 39.14 60.40 12.27
CA GLN A 7 39.87 59.19 12.66
C GLN A 7 38.95 58.12 13.29
N HIS A 8 37.94 58.54 14.07
CA HIS A 8 36.94 57.63 14.63
C HIS A 8 35.98 57.11 13.54
N LEU A 9 35.53 58.02 12.67
CA LEU A 9 34.62 57.71 11.57
C LEU A 9 35.28 56.80 10.51
N LEU A 10 36.60 56.89 10.32
CA LEU A 10 37.34 56.06 9.38
C LEU A 10 37.51 54.63 9.91
N LYS A 11 37.59 54.44 11.23
CA LYS A 11 37.51 53.10 11.85
C LYS A 11 36.12 52.50 11.69
N GLU A 12 35.08 53.30 11.95
CA GLU A 12 33.69 52.87 11.77
C GLU A 12 33.36 52.59 10.30
N TYR A 13 34.00 53.26 9.33
CA TYR A 13 33.84 52.97 7.90
C TYR A 13 34.18 51.52 7.53
N PHE A 14 35.11 50.88 8.26
CA PHE A 14 35.48 49.47 8.06
C PHE A 14 34.63 48.48 8.86
N SER A 15 33.79 48.93 9.79
CA SER A 15 32.73 48.11 10.38
C SER A 15 31.47 48.22 9.52
N ASP A 16 30.84 47.11 9.15
CA ASP A 16 29.70 47.06 8.23
C ASP A 16 28.42 47.77 8.74
N GLU A 17 28.45 48.42 9.90
CA GLU A 17 27.30 49.04 10.57
C GLU A 17 26.99 50.49 10.14
N LEU A 18 27.68 51.03 9.12
CA LEU A 18 27.45 52.42 8.70
C LEU A 18 26.32 52.60 7.68
N SER A 19 25.39 53.53 8.00
CA SER A 19 24.32 53.97 7.09
C SER A 19 24.88 54.55 5.77
N MET A 20 24.18 54.35 4.64
CA MET A 20 24.63 54.82 3.32
C MET A 20 24.88 56.35 3.27
N ILE A 21 24.12 57.12 4.03
CA ILE A 21 24.20 58.60 4.08
C ILE A 21 25.49 59.08 4.76
N THR A 22 26.00 58.33 5.74
CA THR A 22 27.27 58.68 6.41
C THR A 22 28.47 58.31 5.56
N LYS A 23 28.38 57.26 4.73
CA LYS A 23 29.43 56.88 3.77
C LYS A 23 29.64 57.97 2.71
N GLU A 24 28.56 58.47 2.09
CA GLU A 24 28.65 59.51 1.06
C GLU A 24 29.30 60.81 1.58
N LYS A 25 29.00 61.20 2.84
CA LYS A 25 29.64 62.36 3.48
C LYS A 25 31.13 62.16 3.75
N ILE A 26 31.53 60.94 4.09
CA ILE A 26 32.94 60.59 4.32
C ILE A 26 33.69 60.61 2.98
N GLU A 27 33.12 60.03 1.92
CA GLU A 27 33.70 60.02 0.57
C GLU A 27 33.89 61.45 0.02
N ALA A 28 32.90 62.32 0.19
CA ALA A 28 33.02 63.74 -0.19
C ALA A 28 34.14 64.45 0.59
N HIS A 29 34.35 64.10 1.87
CA HIS A 29 35.42 64.69 2.68
C HIS A 29 36.81 64.19 2.29
N VAL A 30 36.95 62.88 2.02
CA VAL A 30 38.20 62.27 1.53
C VAL A 30 38.57 62.81 0.14
N ALA A 31 37.58 63.15 -0.69
CA ALA A 31 37.82 63.82 -1.96
C ALA A 31 38.36 65.25 -1.79
N ALA A 32 38.03 65.95 -0.70
CA ALA A 32 38.46 67.33 -0.47
C ALA A 32 39.74 67.46 0.38
N CYS A 33 40.08 66.46 1.21
CA CYS A 33 41.20 66.51 2.16
C CYS A 33 42.34 65.56 1.78
N GLU A 34 43.52 66.09 1.46
CA GLU A 34 44.69 65.29 1.10
C GLU A 34 45.18 64.41 2.25
N TYR A 35 45.12 64.92 3.49
CA TYR A 35 45.57 64.19 4.68
C TYR A 35 44.71 62.93 4.94
N CYS A 36 43.39 63.06 4.90
CA CYS A 36 42.49 61.91 5.07
C CYS A 36 42.57 60.91 3.92
N ARG A 37 42.90 61.38 2.71
CA ARG A 37 43.12 60.48 1.57
C ARG A 37 44.38 59.63 1.75
N ALA A 38 45.46 60.22 2.25
CA ALA A 38 46.69 59.51 2.56
C ALA A 38 46.46 58.44 3.65
N GLU A 39 45.80 58.80 4.76
CA GLU A 39 45.48 57.84 5.83
C GLU A 39 44.60 56.68 5.33
N LEU A 40 43.61 56.96 4.48
CA LEU A 40 42.76 55.92 3.90
C LEU A 40 43.57 54.98 2.99
N SER A 41 44.49 55.51 2.18
CA SER A 41 45.36 54.68 1.34
C SER A 41 46.30 53.79 2.16
N ASP A 42 46.80 54.28 3.29
CA ASP A 42 47.66 53.49 4.19
C ASP A 42 46.89 52.31 4.81
N ILE A 43 45.65 52.55 5.23
CA ILE A 43 44.79 51.52 5.82
C ILE A 43 44.36 50.50 4.76
N LEU A 44 44.02 50.93 3.55
CA LEU A 44 43.73 50.01 2.43
C LEU A 44 44.97 49.18 2.05
N GLY A 45 46.16 49.78 2.10
CA GLY A 45 47.42 49.08 1.93
C GLY A 45 47.63 47.99 2.99
N ALA A 46 47.43 48.33 4.27
CA ALA A 46 47.51 47.38 5.37
C ALA A 46 46.45 46.25 5.25
N LYS A 47 45.21 46.59 4.86
CA LYS A 47 44.15 45.61 4.62
C LYS A 47 44.56 44.62 3.52
N LYS A 48 45.10 45.11 2.40
CA LYS A 48 45.56 44.25 1.29
C LYS A 48 46.71 43.32 1.72
N VAL A 49 47.63 43.80 2.55
CA VAL A 49 48.70 42.98 3.13
C VAL A 49 48.13 41.91 4.07
N LEU A 50 47.12 42.26 4.87
CA LEU A 50 46.44 41.33 5.78
C LEU A 50 45.55 40.32 5.05
N GLU A 51 44.90 40.69 3.95
CA GLU A 51 44.14 39.76 3.09
C GLU A 51 45.09 38.71 2.45
N GLY A 52 46.34 39.09 2.19
CA GLY A 52 47.40 38.17 1.75
C GLY A 52 48.07 37.40 2.89
N TRP A 53 47.75 37.69 4.16
CA TRP A 53 48.35 37.03 5.31
C TRP A 53 47.81 35.61 5.44
N GLN A 54 48.60 34.64 4.99
CA GLN A 54 48.32 33.23 5.22
C GLN A 54 48.89 32.82 6.58
N GLN A 55 48.12 32.03 7.34
CA GLN A 55 48.61 31.41 8.57
C GLN A 55 49.76 30.46 8.24
N GLN A 56 50.99 30.92 8.42
CA GLN A 56 52.17 30.07 8.28
C GLN A 56 52.28 29.19 9.52
N LYS A 57 52.38 27.87 9.30
CA LYS A 57 52.56 26.92 10.40
C LYS A 57 53.87 27.21 11.11
N VAL A 58 53.80 27.46 12.42
CA VAL A 58 54.98 27.66 13.26
C VAL A 58 55.85 26.40 13.20
N PRO A 59 57.15 26.49 12.86
CA PRO A 59 58.00 25.30 12.77
C PRO A 59 58.21 24.69 14.16
N HIS A 60 57.66 23.50 14.41
CA HIS A 60 57.99 22.50 15.45
C HIS A 60 58.22 22.91 16.93
N TRP A 61 58.23 24.18 17.31
CA TRP A 61 58.49 24.63 18.70
C TRP A 61 57.21 24.97 19.46
N ASP A 62 56.06 25.02 18.78
CA ASP A 62 54.76 25.19 19.42
C ASP A 62 54.29 23.90 20.08
N ARG A 63 54.79 23.67 21.30
CA ARG A 63 54.42 22.53 22.15
C ARG A 63 52.94 22.54 22.56
N GLY A 64 52.24 23.67 22.44
CA GLY A 64 50.81 23.77 22.77
C GLY A 64 49.96 22.96 21.79
N SER A 65 50.30 22.99 20.50
CA SER A 65 49.56 22.27 19.45
C SER A 65 49.63 20.74 19.60
N GLU A 66 50.72 20.20 20.15
CA GLU A 66 50.86 18.76 20.41
C GLU A 66 50.16 18.33 21.70
N LEU A 67 50.25 19.15 22.76
CA LEU A 67 49.60 18.89 24.05
C LEU A 67 48.07 18.96 23.96
N PHE A 68 47.54 19.87 23.13
CA PHE A 68 46.09 20.07 22.94
C PHE A 68 45.58 19.57 21.58
N ARG A 69 46.28 18.59 20.97
CA ARG A 69 45.91 17.98 19.67
C ARG A 69 44.45 17.49 19.62
N ARG A 70 43.89 17.10 20.76
CA ARG A 70 42.50 16.60 20.87
C ARG A 70 41.45 17.72 20.82
N GLU A 71 41.79 18.93 21.22
CA GLU A 71 40.87 20.08 21.30
C GLU A 71 40.99 20.97 20.05
N TYR A 72 42.19 21.14 19.51
CA TYR A 72 42.45 21.93 18.28
C TYR A 72 42.57 21.07 17.01
N GLY A 73 42.28 19.76 17.10
CA GLY A 73 42.31 18.81 15.99
C GLY A 73 41.15 18.99 15.01
N LYS A 74 40.98 20.19 14.44
CA LYS A 74 40.20 20.43 13.24
C LYS A 74 41.00 21.34 12.31
N THR A 75 41.97 20.74 11.64
CA THR A 75 42.56 21.31 10.43
C THR A 75 42.32 20.33 9.30
N ASP A 76 41.35 20.72 8.47
CA ASP A 76 41.13 20.35 7.08
C ASP A 76 42.07 19.30 6.48
N GLN A 77 41.61 18.06 6.53
CA GLN A 77 41.81 17.13 5.43
C GLN A 77 40.46 16.51 5.13
N HIS A 78 39.69 17.18 4.28
CA HIS A 78 38.52 16.57 3.65
C HIS A 78 39.00 15.55 2.61
N LEU A 79 39.74 14.53 3.06
CA LEU A 79 39.88 13.30 2.31
C LEU A 79 38.47 12.73 2.25
N THR A 80 37.86 12.88 1.08
CA THR A 80 36.53 12.37 0.76
C THR A 80 36.42 10.96 1.30
N PHE A 81 35.43 10.69 2.16
CA PHE A 81 35.17 9.38 2.79
C PHE A 81 35.41 8.19 1.83
N TRP A 82 35.10 8.39 0.54
CA TRP A 82 35.36 7.49 -0.58
C TRP A 82 36.84 7.15 -0.87
N GLU A 83 37.78 8.09 -0.76
CA GLU A 83 39.21 7.80 -0.95
C GLU A 83 39.75 6.96 0.21
N LYS A 84 39.35 7.29 1.44
CA LYS A 84 39.76 6.53 2.64
C LYS A 84 39.22 5.10 2.59
N ILE A 85 37.97 4.94 2.17
CA ILE A 85 37.32 3.66 1.91
C ILE A 85 38.03 2.88 0.79
N ARG A 86 38.39 3.54 -0.31
CA ARG A 86 39.02 2.86 -1.46
C ARG A 86 40.38 2.27 -1.10
N TRP A 87 41.21 3.00 -0.37
CA TRP A 87 42.55 2.51 0.02
C TRP A 87 42.50 1.46 1.13
N GLN A 88 41.53 1.57 2.05
CA GLN A 88 41.41 0.63 3.16
C GLN A 88 40.69 -0.67 2.76
N LEU A 89 39.71 -0.59 1.85
CA LEU A 89 38.94 -1.76 1.45
C LEU A 89 39.64 -2.62 0.41
N MET A 90 40.53 -2.07 -0.42
CA MET A 90 41.22 -2.81 -1.50
C MET A 90 41.83 -4.16 -1.06
N PRO A 91 42.64 -4.23 0.03
CA PRO A 91 43.16 -5.51 0.48
C PRO A 91 42.09 -6.42 1.11
N THR A 92 41.12 -5.85 1.84
CA THR A 92 40.07 -6.66 2.49
C THR A 92 39.09 -7.28 1.50
N THR A 93 38.77 -6.57 0.41
CA THR A 93 37.91 -7.09 -0.66
C THR A 93 38.63 -8.16 -1.47
N ALA A 94 39.95 -8.01 -1.69
CA ALA A 94 40.74 -9.03 -2.38
C ALA A 94 40.82 -10.33 -1.58
N SER A 95 41.06 -10.26 -0.26
CA SER A 95 41.08 -11.45 0.59
C SER A 95 39.71 -12.12 0.71
N LEU A 96 38.63 -11.34 0.80
CA LEU A 96 37.27 -11.87 0.85
C LEU A 96 36.86 -12.50 -0.47
N LEU A 97 37.24 -11.91 -1.61
CA LEU A 97 37.01 -12.48 -2.94
C LEU A 97 37.80 -13.78 -3.12
N MET A 98 39.07 -13.83 -2.71
CA MET A 98 39.85 -15.08 -2.72
C MET A 98 39.26 -16.16 -1.81
N LEU A 99 38.73 -15.77 -0.65
CA LEU A 99 38.04 -16.68 0.27
C LEU A 99 36.72 -17.21 -0.32
N LEU A 100 35.97 -16.37 -1.04
CA LEU A 100 34.79 -16.80 -1.80
C LEU A 100 35.19 -17.73 -2.95
N LEU A 101 36.21 -17.41 -3.74
CA LEU A 101 36.71 -18.28 -4.80
C LEU A 101 37.11 -19.67 -4.26
N PHE A 102 37.72 -19.69 -3.07
CA PHE A 102 38.09 -20.93 -2.39
C PHE A 102 36.87 -21.71 -1.87
N LEU A 103 35.92 -21.04 -1.21
CA LEU A 103 34.67 -21.66 -0.72
C LEU A 103 33.82 -22.23 -1.86
N PHE A 104 33.77 -21.53 -2.99
CA PHE A 104 32.98 -21.92 -4.15
C PHE A 104 33.73 -22.86 -5.12
N ASN A 105 35.00 -23.18 -4.85
CA ASN A 105 35.84 -24.06 -5.65
C ASN A 105 35.74 -23.75 -7.15
N ILE A 106 36.00 -22.48 -7.50
CA ILE A 106 35.82 -21.97 -8.87
C ILE A 106 37.04 -22.36 -9.70
N GLN A 107 36.85 -23.21 -10.70
CA GLN A 107 37.91 -23.65 -11.60
C GLN A 107 37.82 -22.86 -12.91
N LEU A 108 38.83 -22.03 -13.16
CA LEU A 108 38.94 -21.21 -14.36
C LEU A 108 39.79 -21.98 -15.39
N SER A 109 39.15 -22.55 -16.41
CA SER A 109 39.86 -23.16 -17.55
C SER A 109 39.69 -22.28 -18.77
N SER A 110 40.82 -21.84 -19.35
CA SER A 110 40.83 -21.12 -20.62
C SER A 110 41.12 -22.11 -21.73
N ASP A 111 40.12 -22.43 -22.54
CA ASP A 111 40.30 -23.18 -23.78
C ASP A 111 40.14 -22.24 -25.00
N GLN A 112 40.63 -22.67 -26.16
CA GLN A 112 40.84 -21.81 -27.34
C GLN A 112 39.56 -21.15 -27.91
N ASP A 113 38.37 -21.59 -27.48
CA ASP A 113 37.07 -21.09 -27.93
C ASP A 113 36.23 -20.35 -26.86
N GLY A 114 36.76 -20.09 -25.66
CA GLY A 114 36.06 -19.23 -24.68
C GLY A 114 36.39 -19.47 -23.22
N PHE A 115 35.88 -18.56 -22.39
CA PHE A 115 36.08 -18.58 -20.94
C PHE A 115 34.95 -19.34 -20.26
N THR A 116 35.25 -20.51 -19.69
CA THR A 116 34.27 -21.29 -18.91
C THR A 116 34.60 -21.19 -17.43
N VAL A 117 33.61 -20.80 -16.63
CA VAL A 117 33.70 -20.72 -15.16
C VAL A 117 32.85 -21.85 -14.60
N SER A 118 33.47 -22.90 -14.06
CA SER A 118 32.77 -24.00 -13.39
C SER A 118 32.77 -23.77 -11.87
N PHE A 119 31.61 -24.00 -11.25
CA PHE A 119 31.40 -23.84 -9.80
C PHE A 119 31.15 -25.22 -9.19
N GLY A 120 31.91 -25.58 -8.14
CA GLY A 120 31.80 -26.87 -7.48
C GLY A 120 32.61 -28.00 -8.15
N PRO A 121 32.74 -29.18 -7.51
CA PRO A 121 33.49 -30.30 -8.07
C PRO A 121 32.90 -30.65 -9.44
N SER A 122 33.74 -30.59 -10.47
CA SER A 122 33.45 -30.84 -11.89
C SER A 122 33.01 -32.27 -12.22
N ALA A 123 32.67 -33.05 -11.18
CA ALA A 123 32.25 -34.44 -11.23
C ALA A 123 30.87 -34.70 -10.62
N VAL A 124 30.09 -33.66 -10.23
CA VAL A 124 28.64 -33.87 -10.12
C VAL A 124 28.13 -33.99 -11.55
N SER A 125 28.15 -35.22 -12.04
CA SER A 125 27.78 -35.55 -13.40
C SER A 125 26.35 -35.07 -13.59
N THR A 126 26.10 -34.32 -14.65
CA THR A 126 24.78 -33.85 -15.06
C THR A 126 23.71 -34.96 -15.02
N PHE A 127 24.13 -36.21 -15.22
CA PHE A 127 23.33 -37.43 -15.06
C PHE A 127 22.78 -37.66 -13.63
N TYR A 128 23.57 -37.40 -12.57
CA TYR A 128 23.07 -37.53 -11.19
C TYR A 128 22.10 -36.41 -10.85
N LEU A 129 22.36 -35.18 -11.33
CA LEU A 129 21.46 -34.04 -11.12
C LEU A 129 20.12 -34.25 -11.83
N GLU A 130 20.14 -34.74 -13.06
CA GLU A 130 18.92 -35.07 -13.83
C GLU A 130 18.12 -36.18 -13.14
N ASN A 131 18.78 -37.20 -12.61
CA ASN A 131 18.12 -38.28 -11.88
C ASN A 131 17.49 -37.78 -10.56
N GLU A 132 18.17 -36.92 -9.79
CA GLU A 132 17.59 -36.32 -8.59
C GLU A 132 16.40 -35.40 -8.90
N LEU A 133 16.46 -34.65 -10.00
CA LEU A 133 15.36 -33.80 -10.45
C LEU A 133 14.15 -34.63 -10.88
N GLN A 134 14.35 -35.75 -11.59
CA GLN A 134 13.27 -36.66 -11.97
C GLN A 134 12.60 -37.29 -10.74
N ILE A 135 13.38 -37.72 -9.75
CA ILE A 135 12.84 -38.27 -8.50
C ILE A 135 12.01 -37.21 -7.75
N LEU A 136 12.50 -35.95 -7.71
CA LEU A 136 11.75 -34.85 -7.10
C LEU A 136 10.44 -34.55 -7.84
N ASP A 137 10.46 -34.54 -9.17
CA ASP A 137 9.26 -34.32 -10.00
C ASP A 137 8.23 -35.44 -9.81
N GLU A 138 8.68 -36.70 -9.76
CA GLU A 138 7.82 -37.85 -9.44
C GLU A 138 7.21 -37.77 -8.04
N MET A 139 8.01 -37.38 -7.05
CA MET A 139 7.52 -37.18 -5.68
C MET A 139 6.48 -36.05 -5.61
N GLN A 140 6.73 -34.93 -6.29
CA GLN A 140 5.84 -33.79 -6.32
C GLN A 140 4.52 -34.12 -7.04
N ALA A 141 4.59 -34.87 -8.14
CA ALA A 141 3.42 -35.34 -8.86
C ALA A 141 2.56 -36.27 -7.99
N ALA A 142 3.19 -37.19 -7.24
CA ALA A 142 2.48 -38.09 -6.34
C ALA A 142 1.82 -37.35 -5.16
N GLU A 143 2.49 -36.34 -4.60
CA GLU A 143 1.91 -35.50 -3.54
C GLU A 143 0.71 -34.70 -4.07
N LEU A 144 0.83 -34.11 -5.26
CA LEU A 144 -0.24 -33.33 -5.88
C LEU A 144 -1.45 -34.21 -6.23
N GLU A 145 -1.23 -35.43 -6.73
CA GLU A 145 -2.29 -36.41 -6.97
C GLU A 145 -2.99 -36.80 -5.65
N GLY A 146 -2.22 -36.99 -4.58
CA GLY A 146 -2.76 -37.24 -3.24
C GLY A 146 -3.65 -36.09 -2.75
N ALA A 147 -3.20 -34.85 -2.92
CA ALA A 147 -3.95 -33.66 -2.54
C ALA A 147 -5.24 -33.50 -3.35
N ILE A 148 -5.20 -33.77 -4.66
CA ILE A 148 -6.40 -33.73 -5.53
C ILE A 148 -7.43 -34.76 -5.08
N ARG A 149 -7.01 -36.01 -4.82
CA ARG A 149 -7.93 -37.06 -4.34
C ARG A 149 -8.57 -36.69 -3.00
N GLU A 150 -7.82 -36.07 -2.09
CA GLU A 150 -8.40 -35.59 -0.82
C GLU A 150 -9.45 -34.49 -1.06
N LEU A 151 -9.18 -33.55 -1.96
CA LEU A 151 -10.13 -32.50 -2.32
C LEU A 151 -11.40 -33.07 -2.97
N GLU A 152 -11.27 -34.03 -3.89
CA GLU A 152 -12.40 -34.71 -4.54
C GLU A 152 -13.28 -35.41 -3.50
N VAL A 153 -12.68 -36.19 -2.57
CA VAL A 153 -13.42 -36.86 -1.51
C VAL A 153 -14.15 -35.88 -0.60
N ARG A 154 -13.50 -34.76 -0.23
CA ARG A 154 -14.14 -33.70 0.56
C ARG A 154 -15.31 -33.07 -0.21
N GLN A 155 -15.12 -32.78 -1.49
CA GLN A 155 -16.16 -32.17 -2.32
C GLN A 155 -17.37 -33.08 -2.50
N ASP A 156 -17.15 -34.38 -2.74
CA ASP A 156 -18.23 -35.37 -2.87
C ASP A 156 -19.02 -35.52 -1.57
N SER A 157 -18.35 -35.56 -0.42
CA SER A 157 -19.03 -35.62 0.88
C SER A 157 -19.88 -34.37 1.16
N GLN A 158 -19.35 -33.18 0.87
CA GLN A 158 -20.07 -31.91 1.02
C GLN A 158 -21.26 -31.81 0.07
N ASN A 159 -21.09 -32.25 -1.18
CA ASN A 159 -22.18 -32.29 -2.15
C ASN A 159 -23.31 -33.23 -1.70
N MET A 160 -22.97 -34.39 -1.12
CA MET A 160 -23.96 -35.33 -0.61
C MET A 160 -24.72 -34.76 0.59
N GLU A 161 -24.04 -34.11 1.52
CA GLU A 161 -24.66 -33.45 2.68
C GLU A 161 -25.61 -32.34 2.23
N LEU A 162 -25.18 -31.50 1.29
CA LEU A 162 -26.01 -30.45 0.71
C LEU A 162 -27.25 -31.03 0.02
N LEU A 163 -27.09 -32.10 -0.77
CA LEU A 163 -28.19 -32.75 -1.45
C LEU A 163 -29.20 -33.33 -0.44
N GLN A 164 -28.73 -33.94 0.64
CA GLN A 164 -29.59 -34.43 1.73
C GLN A 164 -30.34 -33.28 2.41
N ALA A 165 -29.67 -32.18 2.70
CA ALA A 165 -30.29 -30.99 3.29
C ALA A 165 -31.37 -30.39 2.37
N VAL A 166 -31.10 -30.32 1.07
CA VAL A 166 -32.06 -29.83 0.07
C VAL A 166 -33.28 -30.75 -0.03
N ILE A 167 -33.09 -32.08 -0.03
CA ILE A 167 -34.21 -33.04 -0.03
C ILE A 167 -35.06 -32.89 1.24
N TYR A 168 -34.41 -32.81 2.41
CA TYR A 168 -35.12 -32.65 3.68
C TYR A 168 -35.92 -31.34 3.71
N GLN A 169 -35.32 -30.23 3.29
CA GLN A 169 -36.00 -28.94 3.19
C GLN A 169 -37.17 -29.01 2.21
N ASN A 170 -36.99 -29.62 1.04
CA ASN A 170 -38.04 -29.77 0.04
C ASN A 170 -39.22 -30.61 0.54
N GLN A 171 -38.95 -31.70 1.29
CA GLN A 171 -39.99 -32.50 1.93
C GLN A 171 -40.80 -31.67 2.93
N GLN A 172 -40.12 -30.89 3.77
CA GLN A 172 -40.78 -30.05 4.76
C GLN A 172 -41.62 -28.93 4.11
N ASP A 173 -41.10 -28.28 3.08
CA ASP A 173 -41.83 -27.26 2.32
C ASP A 173 -43.03 -27.88 1.60
N THR A 174 -42.89 -29.10 1.07
CA THR A 174 -43.98 -29.84 0.44
C THR A 174 -45.09 -30.15 1.46
N LEU A 175 -44.76 -30.66 2.64
CA LEU A 175 -45.75 -30.93 3.69
C LEU A 175 -46.49 -29.65 4.10
N THR A 176 -45.76 -28.55 4.30
CA THR A 176 -46.35 -27.25 4.65
C THR A 176 -47.26 -26.74 3.52
N SER A 177 -46.86 -26.93 2.26
CA SER A 177 -47.65 -26.55 1.09
C SER A 177 -48.94 -27.35 0.98
N LEU A 178 -48.88 -28.66 1.25
CA LEU A 178 -50.04 -29.56 1.23
C LEU A 178 -51.02 -29.22 2.36
N GLU A 179 -50.53 -28.90 3.55
CA GLU A 179 -51.37 -28.42 4.66
C GLU A 179 -52.12 -27.14 4.28
N ARG A 180 -51.43 -26.18 3.66
CA ARG A 180 -52.07 -24.95 3.16
C ARG A 180 -53.14 -25.25 2.11
N ILE A 181 -52.85 -26.13 1.15
CA ILE A 181 -53.81 -26.53 0.11
C ILE A 181 -55.01 -27.22 0.76
N TYR A 182 -54.79 -28.12 1.72
CA TYR A 182 -55.87 -28.81 2.43
C TYR A 182 -56.80 -27.83 3.16
N ASN A 183 -56.23 -26.85 3.87
CA ASN A 183 -57.01 -25.82 4.55
C ASN A 183 -57.84 -24.98 3.57
N LEU A 184 -57.26 -24.59 2.42
CA LEU A 184 -58.00 -23.88 1.37
C LEU A 184 -59.14 -24.72 0.80
N PHE A 185 -58.94 -26.02 0.60
CA PHE A 185 -60.00 -26.92 0.14
C PHE A 185 -61.13 -27.07 1.15
N GLU A 186 -60.83 -27.19 2.44
CA GLU A 186 -61.88 -27.25 3.47
C GLU A 186 -62.64 -25.93 3.59
N GLU A 187 -61.96 -24.78 3.55
CA GLU A 187 -62.62 -23.47 3.51
C GLU A 187 -63.55 -23.32 2.30
N GLN A 188 -63.09 -23.75 1.12
CA GLN A 188 -63.89 -23.72 -0.10
C GLN A 188 -65.11 -24.65 0.04
N ARG A 189 -64.92 -25.88 0.53
CA ARG A 189 -66.01 -26.84 0.73
C ARG A 189 -67.06 -26.32 1.70
N LEU A 190 -66.66 -25.66 2.79
CA LEU A 190 -67.60 -25.05 3.73
C LEU A 190 -68.40 -23.93 3.08
N ARG A 191 -67.76 -23.10 2.26
CA ARG A 191 -68.45 -22.06 1.49
C ARG A 191 -69.44 -22.64 0.49
N ASP A 192 -69.04 -23.67 -0.26
CA ASP A 192 -69.90 -24.35 -1.23
C ASP A 192 -71.12 -24.99 -0.54
N LEU A 193 -70.95 -25.56 0.67
CA LEU A 193 -72.06 -26.10 1.46
C LEU A 193 -73.04 -25.00 1.93
N GLU A 194 -72.53 -23.83 2.31
CA GLU A 194 -73.37 -22.69 2.69
C GLU A 194 -74.11 -22.13 1.47
N ASP A 195 -73.43 -21.97 0.33
CA ASP A 195 -74.04 -21.52 -0.92
C ASP A 195 -75.12 -22.50 -1.40
N MET A 196 -74.88 -23.81 -1.29
CA MET A 196 -75.88 -24.85 -1.55
C MET A 196 -77.09 -24.70 -0.63
N ARG A 197 -76.88 -24.49 0.67
CA ARG A 197 -77.96 -24.29 1.64
C ARG A 197 -78.81 -23.08 1.29
N ILE A 198 -78.18 -21.95 0.98
CA ILE A 198 -78.87 -20.72 0.57
C ILE A 198 -79.65 -20.95 -0.73
N GLY A 199 -79.04 -21.64 -1.71
CA GLY A 199 -79.70 -22.00 -2.96
C GLY A 199 -80.94 -22.87 -2.75
N TYR A 200 -80.88 -23.88 -1.87
CA TYR A 200 -82.04 -24.69 -1.52
C TYR A 200 -83.15 -23.87 -0.85
N GLN A 201 -82.80 -22.92 0.03
CA GLN A 201 -83.79 -22.03 0.65
C GLN A 201 -84.49 -21.15 -0.39
N GLN A 202 -83.73 -20.56 -1.32
CA GLN A 202 -84.30 -19.75 -2.41
C GLN A 202 -85.24 -20.56 -3.31
N LEU A 203 -84.88 -21.80 -3.65
CA LEU A 203 -85.76 -22.70 -4.41
C LEU A 203 -87.05 -23.01 -3.64
N MET A 204 -86.96 -23.31 -2.35
CA MET A 204 -88.15 -23.55 -1.52
C MET A 204 -89.06 -22.32 -1.42
N ASP A 205 -88.50 -21.12 -1.26
CA ASP A 205 -89.26 -19.87 -1.22
C ASP A 205 -89.95 -19.59 -2.56
N SER A 206 -89.25 -19.79 -3.68
CA SER A 206 -89.80 -19.70 -5.03
C SER A 206 -90.95 -20.70 -5.25
N ASP A 207 -90.77 -21.96 -4.83
CA ASP A 207 -91.81 -22.99 -4.92
C ASP A 207 -93.06 -22.63 -4.08
N TYR A 208 -92.85 -22.01 -2.91
CA TYR A 208 -93.96 -21.54 -2.09
C TYR A 208 -94.70 -20.37 -2.74
N GLU A 209 -93.99 -19.39 -3.31
CA GLU A 209 -94.59 -18.26 -4.03
C GLU A 209 -95.35 -18.70 -5.28
N THR A 210 -94.80 -19.64 -6.05
CA THR A 210 -95.46 -20.20 -7.24
C THR A 210 -96.70 -21.02 -6.87
N LEU A 211 -96.64 -21.86 -5.83
CA LEU A 211 -97.83 -22.57 -5.35
C LEU A 211 -98.91 -21.60 -4.85
N ARG A 212 -98.50 -20.52 -4.16
CA ARG A 212 -99.42 -19.49 -3.70
C ARG A 212 -100.08 -18.75 -4.87
N SER A 213 -99.31 -18.36 -5.89
CA SER A 213 -99.84 -17.68 -7.07
C SER A 213 -100.77 -18.59 -7.89
N LEU A 214 -100.44 -19.88 -8.04
CA LEU A 214 -101.31 -20.87 -8.67
C LEU A 214 -102.63 -21.05 -7.91
N ARG A 215 -102.59 -21.09 -6.57
CA ARG A 215 -103.82 -21.14 -5.75
C ARG A 215 -104.68 -19.89 -5.91
N GLN A 216 -104.06 -18.71 -5.97
CA GLN A 216 -104.77 -17.45 -6.23
C GLN A 216 -105.43 -17.47 -7.61
N LEU A 217 -104.71 -17.90 -8.65
CA LEU A 217 -105.26 -18.06 -10.00
C LEU A 217 -106.44 -19.04 -10.04
N ALA A 218 -106.30 -20.20 -9.40
CA ALA A 218 -107.39 -21.18 -9.31
C ALA A 218 -108.64 -20.62 -8.60
N GLN A 219 -108.44 -19.83 -7.55
CA GLN A 219 -109.53 -19.15 -6.85
C GLN A 219 -110.19 -18.06 -7.72
N PHE A 220 -109.42 -17.30 -8.50
CA PHE A 220 -109.98 -16.34 -9.45
C PHE A 220 -110.83 -17.02 -10.53
N VAL A 221 -110.37 -18.14 -11.09
CA VAL A 221 -111.10 -18.91 -12.10
C VAL A 221 -112.40 -19.48 -11.53
N SER A 222 -112.39 -20.02 -10.31
CA SER A 222 -113.60 -20.58 -9.70
C SER A 222 -114.67 -19.53 -9.39
N TYR A 223 -114.27 -18.31 -9.01
CA TYR A 223 -115.21 -17.18 -8.87
C TYR A 223 -115.80 -16.75 -10.22
N GLN A 224 -115.07 -16.89 -11.32
CA GLN A 224 -115.54 -16.52 -12.65
C GLN A 224 -116.55 -17.54 -13.22
N GLU A 225 -116.45 -18.82 -12.85
CA GLU A 225 -117.43 -19.86 -13.23
C GLU A 225 -118.74 -19.81 -12.43
N GLN A 226 -118.75 -19.28 -11.20
CA GLN A 226 -119.97 -19.13 -10.38
C GLN A 226 -120.76 -17.83 -10.65
N GLY A 227 -120.26 -16.98 -11.55
CA GLY A 227 -120.82 -15.67 -11.87
C GLY A 227 -121.77 -15.60 -13.08
N PHE A 228 -122.28 -16.72 -13.59
CA PHE A 228 -123.25 -16.78 -14.69
C PHE A 228 -124.52 -17.57 -14.32
#